data_AF-A0A8S2WL95-F1
#
_entry.id   AF-A0A8S2WL95-F1
#
_cell.length_a   1.000
_cell.length_b   1.000
_cell.length_c   1.000
_cell.angle_alpha   90.00
_cell.angle_beta   90.00
_cell.angle_gamma   90.00
#
_symmetry.space_group_name_H-M   'P 1'
#
loop_
_entity.id
_entity.type
_entity.pdbx_description
1 polymer ?
#
loop_
_entity_poly.entity_id
_entity_poly.type
_entity_poly.pdbx_seq_one_letter_code
_entity_poly.pdbx_strand_id
1 'polypeptide(L)'
;NNNANEDNTGLYNGVLINNPTFVEGYVGNAVYLNSSPSLGQEQWIEIPFVNLSYQSFTIEMWIKSTGSYETDYRIFVECESLRKYHCLHFIIYNKRIHFGFYSDDTQGKTELLPNTWYHVALVYNSVAAQRLIYLNGIQDEISVKSVRVGPYKGQSGSLSIPSCGILSDDHPSKYFQGYIDQFSITIDRAKSPCEILNDATLVKKFDFDDTFSNSNSNIKFNNIKATVGRVNQGISFDSPDAYFQAGGFLALGLRDSPFSFSLWIKPTTNDGGGTILHVSACANGANSGDESSCKGKHTCCCTPFIGFSSNKSIVAQIHTNSHHIVGVFGPILVANTWTHIAQTF
;
A
#
# COMPACT_ATOMS: atom_id res chain seq x y z
N ASN A 1 -2.92 15.67 12.20
CA ASN A 1 -2.84 15.08 13.55
C ASN A 1 -3.21 13.62 13.42
N ASN A 2 -2.24 12.77 13.09
CA ASN A 2 -2.46 11.35 12.82
C ASN A 2 -2.08 10.56 14.07
N ASN A 3 -2.97 10.50 15.04
CA ASN A 3 -2.83 9.53 16.12
C ASN A 3 -3.45 8.23 15.61
N ALA A 4 -2.64 7.18 15.44
CA ALA A 4 -3.05 5.90 14.83
C ALA A 4 -3.96 5.03 15.72
N ASN A 5 -4.67 5.65 16.65
CA ASN A 5 -5.75 5.07 17.46
C ASN A 5 -7.12 5.72 17.16
N GLU A 6 -7.18 6.74 16.31
CA GLU A 6 -8.44 7.32 15.83
C GLU A 6 -8.79 6.75 14.45
N ASP A 7 -10.04 6.32 14.28
CA ASP A 7 -10.55 5.96 12.95
C ASP A 7 -11.11 7.20 12.24
N ASN A 8 -11.17 7.16 10.91
CA ASN A 8 -11.62 8.30 10.12
C ASN A 8 -13.10 8.69 10.36
N THR A 9 -13.90 7.83 11.00
CA THR A 9 -15.30 8.10 11.32
C THR A 9 -15.54 8.47 12.80
N GLY A 10 -14.56 8.21 13.66
CA GLY A 10 -14.64 8.35 15.13
C GLY A 10 -15.47 7.26 15.83
N LEU A 11 -16.04 6.30 15.11
CA LEU A 11 -16.92 5.24 15.65
C LEU A 11 -16.16 4.01 16.15
N TYR A 12 -14.96 3.78 15.61
CA TYR A 12 -14.18 2.55 15.82
C TYR A 12 -12.76 2.85 16.31
N ASN A 13 -12.60 3.94 17.07
CA ASN A 13 -11.34 4.32 17.69
C ASN A 13 -10.76 3.15 18.50
N GLY A 14 -9.50 2.83 18.23
CA GLY A 14 -8.75 1.84 18.98
C GLY A 14 -8.27 2.38 20.32
N VAL A 15 -8.15 1.50 21.31
CA VAL A 15 -7.52 1.78 22.59
C VAL A 15 -6.25 0.96 22.70
N LEU A 16 -5.11 1.63 22.85
CA LEU A 16 -3.83 0.99 23.08
C LEU A 16 -3.80 0.42 24.51
N ILE A 17 -3.63 -0.89 24.64
CA ILE A 17 -3.55 -1.57 25.92
C ILE A 17 -2.10 -1.97 26.21
N ASN A 18 -1.63 -1.66 27.42
CA ASN A 18 -0.26 -1.89 27.89
C ASN A 18 0.84 -1.13 27.12
N ASN A 19 0.50 0.05 26.61
CA ASN A 19 1.42 1.04 26.03
C ASN A 19 2.26 0.57 24.81
N PRO A 20 1.66 0.05 23.71
CA PRO A 20 2.29 0.01 22.40
C PRO A 20 2.92 1.36 22.03
N THR A 21 4.01 1.34 21.27
CA THR A 21 4.70 2.57 20.85
C THR A 21 4.52 2.84 19.36
N PHE A 22 4.54 4.12 18.99
CA PHE A 22 4.59 4.52 17.59
C PHE A 22 6.03 4.69 17.13
N VAL A 23 6.34 4.13 15.98
CA VAL A 23 7.67 4.15 15.35
C VAL A 23 7.53 4.36 13.85
N GLU A 24 8.63 4.58 13.13
CA GLU A 24 8.60 4.65 11.67
C GLU A 24 8.07 3.33 11.07
N GLY A 25 7.04 3.45 10.24
CA GLY A 25 6.31 2.35 9.63
C GLY A 25 6.70 2.07 8.18
N TYR A 26 5.83 1.33 7.49
CA TYR A 26 5.93 1.18 6.04
C TYR A 26 5.49 2.47 5.34
N VAL A 27 4.41 3.09 5.82
CA VAL A 27 3.91 4.42 5.42
C VAL A 27 3.71 5.28 6.66
N GLY A 28 4.60 6.25 6.88
CA GLY A 28 4.49 7.14 8.03
C GLY A 28 4.86 6.41 9.32
N ASN A 29 3.91 6.30 10.26
CA ASN A 29 4.14 5.67 11.56
C ASN A 29 3.40 4.33 11.66
N ALA A 30 4.07 3.30 12.16
CA ALA A 30 3.49 2.02 12.56
C ALA A 30 3.32 1.95 14.08
N VAL A 31 2.44 1.06 14.53
CA VAL A 31 2.39 0.60 15.92
C VAL A 31 3.38 -0.54 16.08
N TYR A 32 4.30 -0.41 17.04
CA TYR A 32 5.17 -1.48 17.50
C TYR A 32 4.60 -2.14 18.75
N LEU A 33 4.47 -3.47 18.68
CA LEU A 33 3.89 -4.32 19.70
C LEU A 33 5.01 -5.21 20.25
N ASN A 34 5.41 -4.95 21.49
CA ASN A 34 6.51 -5.62 22.16
C ASN A 34 5.99 -6.68 23.14
N SER A 35 5.31 -7.69 22.61
CA SER A 35 4.80 -8.78 23.44
C SER A 35 5.79 -9.94 23.45
N SER A 36 6.40 -10.24 24.59
CA SER A 36 7.32 -11.37 24.77
C SER A 36 6.89 -12.21 25.97
N PRO A 37 6.94 -13.55 25.90
CA PRO A 37 6.75 -14.42 27.06
C PRO A 37 7.64 -14.06 28.26
N SER A 38 8.81 -13.46 28.01
CA SER A 38 9.75 -13.03 29.04
C SER A 38 9.36 -11.73 29.76
N LEU A 39 8.46 -10.93 29.17
CA LEU A 39 8.05 -9.63 29.71
C LEU A 39 6.80 -9.72 30.59
N GLY A 40 6.06 -10.83 30.54
CA GLY A 40 4.83 -11.02 31.32
C GLY A 40 3.73 -9.98 31.05
N GLN A 41 3.87 -9.19 29.98
CA GLN A 41 2.94 -8.14 29.58
C GLN A 41 2.73 -8.19 28.08
N GLU A 42 1.46 -8.21 27.69
CA GLU A 42 0.99 -8.29 26.32
C GLU A 42 0.56 -6.91 25.87
N GLN A 43 0.94 -6.51 24.67
CA GLN A 43 0.51 -5.25 24.07
C GLN A 43 -0.47 -5.53 22.95
N TRP A 44 -1.58 -4.79 22.93
CA TRP A 44 -2.57 -4.87 21.87
C TRP A 44 -3.36 -3.58 21.71
N ILE A 45 -4.17 -3.56 20.66
CA ILE A 45 -5.13 -2.53 20.34
C ILE A 45 -6.51 -3.17 20.45
N GLU A 46 -7.35 -2.60 21.30
CA GLU A 46 -8.76 -2.98 21.46
C GLU A 46 -9.61 -2.06 20.60
N ILE A 47 -10.44 -2.62 19.73
CA ILE A 47 -11.34 -1.89 18.83
C ILE A 47 -12.79 -2.33 19.13
N PRO A 48 -13.77 -1.40 19.16
CA PRO A 48 -15.17 -1.76 19.30
C PRO A 48 -15.64 -2.77 18.25
N PHE A 49 -16.66 -3.56 18.58
CA PHE A 49 -17.26 -4.53 17.67
C PHE A 49 -17.55 -3.93 16.29
N VAL A 50 -17.05 -4.58 15.22
CA VAL A 50 -17.37 -4.21 13.85
C VAL A 50 -18.33 -5.25 13.29
N ASN A 51 -19.57 -4.87 13.01
CA ASN A 51 -20.53 -5.83 12.48
C ASN A 51 -20.15 -6.28 11.05
N LEU A 52 -19.53 -7.45 10.93
CA LEU A 52 -19.17 -8.10 9.66
C LEU A 52 -20.08 -9.29 9.31
N SER A 53 -21.16 -9.48 10.07
CA SER A 53 -22.05 -10.64 9.96
C SER A 53 -22.80 -10.67 8.62
N TYR A 54 -22.79 -11.83 7.96
CA TYR A 54 -23.54 -12.09 6.72
C TYR A 54 -23.27 -11.15 5.53
N GLN A 55 -22.14 -10.45 5.52
CA GLN A 55 -21.79 -9.52 4.44
C GLN A 55 -20.38 -9.73 3.90
N SER A 56 -20.10 -9.13 2.75
CA SER A 56 -18.74 -9.11 2.20
C SER A 56 -17.90 -8.07 2.93
N PHE A 57 -16.61 -8.35 3.09
CA PHE A 57 -15.68 -7.41 3.71
C PHE A 57 -14.25 -7.64 3.22
N THR A 58 -13.38 -6.67 3.48
CA THR A 58 -11.94 -6.78 3.26
C THR A 58 -11.19 -6.16 4.44
N ILE A 59 -10.24 -6.91 5.00
CA ILE A 59 -9.35 -6.45 6.07
C ILE A 59 -7.95 -6.33 5.49
N GLU A 60 -7.31 -5.19 5.68
CA GLU A 60 -5.98 -4.90 5.14
C GLU A 60 -5.05 -4.30 6.19
N MET A 61 -3.78 -4.65 6.11
CA MET A 61 -2.72 -4.10 6.95
C MET A 61 -1.33 -4.44 6.39
N TRP A 62 -0.37 -3.59 6.69
CA TRP A 62 1.05 -3.95 6.65
C TRP A 62 1.44 -4.61 7.96
N ILE A 63 2.12 -5.75 7.89
CA ILE A 63 2.70 -6.42 9.06
C ILE A 63 4.19 -6.68 8.87
N LYS A 64 4.95 -6.60 9.96
CA LYS A 64 6.33 -7.08 10.05
C LYS A 64 6.53 -7.75 11.39
N SER A 65 6.46 -9.08 11.45
CA SER A 65 6.76 -9.78 12.71
C SER A 65 8.26 -9.94 12.89
N THR A 66 8.72 -9.76 14.14
CA THR A 66 10.10 -9.99 14.58
C THR A 66 10.30 -11.38 15.17
N GLY A 67 9.20 -12.14 15.38
CA GLY A 67 9.22 -13.51 15.91
C GLY A 67 9.69 -14.56 14.89
N SER A 68 10.04 -15.76 15.38
CA SER A 68 10.59 -16.85 14.57
C SER A 68 9.55 -17.60 13.71
N TYR A 69 8.25 -17.30 13.84
CA TYR A 69 7.15 -18.04 13.17
C TYR A 69 7.08 -19.54 13.50
N GLU A 70 7.76 -19.99 14.55
CA GLU A 70 7.76 -21.39 15.01
C GLU A 70 6.51 -21.78 15.80
N THR A 71 5.67 -20.80 16.14
CA THR A 71 4.40 -20.96 16.86
C THR A 71 3.33 -20.08 16.25
N ASP A 72 2.10 -20.31 16.68
CA ASP A 72 0.91 -19.55 16.27
C ASP A 72 0.99 -18.11 16.76
N TYR A 73 0.85 -17.16 15.84
CA TYR A 73 0.69 -15.74 16.15
C TYR A 73 -0.70 -15.28 15.73
N ARG A 74 -1.49 -14.79 16.68
CA ARG A 74 -2.81 -14.24 16.40
C ARG A 74 -2.68 -12.75 16.10
N ILE A 75 -2.98 -12.34 14.88
CA ILE A 75 -2.79 -10.96 14.41
C ILE A 75 -4.06 -10.14 14.59
N PHE A 76 -5.21 -10.76 14.32
CA PHE A 76 -6.51 -10.11 14.37
C PHE A 76 -7.55 -11.14 14.80
N VAL A 77 -8.41 -10.77 15.75
CA VAL A 77 -9.50 -11.63 16.22
C VAL A 77 -10.73 -10.80 16.57
N GLU A 78 -11.89 -11.23 16.09
CA GLU A 78 -13.21 -10.76 16.52
C GLU A 78 -14.14 -11.97 16.73
N CYS A 79 -14.44 -12.27 17.99
CA CYS A 79 -15.08 -13.52 18.35
C CYS A 79 -16.20 -13.34 19.37
N GLU A 80 -17.39 -13.75 18.96
CA GLU A 80 -18.54 -13.89 19.85
C GLU A 80 -18.43 -15.18 20.68
N SER A 81 -18.03 -16.28 20.04
CA SER A 81 -17.87 -17.59 20.69
C SER A 81 -16.99 -18.53 19.86
N LEU A 82 -16.46 -19.58 20.50
CA LEU A 82 -15.69 -20.66 19.86
C LEU A 82 -16.58 -21.65 19.10
N ARG A 83 -17.52 -21.13 18.31
CA ARG A 83 -18.41 -21.91 17.45
C ARG A 83 -18.02 -21.64 16.01
N LYS A 84 -18.12 -22.67 15.16
CA LYS A 84 -17.91 -22.54 13.73
C LYS A 84 -18.76 -21.38 13.18
N TYR A 85 -18.11 -20.47 12.49
CA TYR A 85 -18.60 -19.21 11.94
C TYR A 85 -18.79 -18.02 12.90
N HIS A 86 -18.52 -18.15 14.20
CA HIS A 86 -18.73 -17.09 15.20
C HIS A 86 -17.44 -16.45 15.74
N CYS A 87 -16.29 -16.86 15.22
CA CYS A 87 -15.01 -16.33 15.64
C CYS A 87 -14.10 -16.11 14.45
N LEU A 88 -14.01 -14.86 14.02
CA LEU A 88 -13.20 -14.41 12.90
C LEU A 88 -11.77 -14.25 13.37
N HIS A 89 -10.83 -14.87 12.67
CA HIS A 89 -9.42 -14.78 13.02
C HIS A 89 -8.51 -14.71 11.79
N PHE A 90 -7.42 -13.98 11.98
CA PHE A 90 -6.23 -14.00 11.16
C PHE A 90 -5.06 -14.40 12.07
N ILE A 91 -4.46 -15.55 11.77
CA ILE A 91 -3.28 -16.04 12.45
C ILE A 91 -2.15 -16.29 11.46
N ILE A 92 -0.93 -16.33 11.98
CA ILE A 92 0.22 -16.90 11.29
C ILE A 92 0.52 -18.23 11.97
N TYR A 93 0.39 -19.32 11.21
CA TYR A 93 0.65 -20.68 11.67
C TYR A 93 1.60 -21.36 10.70
N ASN A 94 2.63 -22.04 11.22
CA ASN A 94 3.67 -22.68 10.42
C ASN A 94 4.20 -21.76 9.29
N LYS A 95 4.52 -20.51 9.67
CA LYS A 95 5.00 -19.43 8.78
C LYS A 95 4.01 -18.95 7.71
N ARG A 96 2.77 -19.42 7.68
CA ARG A 96 1.79 -19.04 6.66
C ARG A 96 0.60 -18.32 7.28
N ILE A 97 -0.07 -17.52 6.47
CA ILE A 97 -1.31 -16.84 6.87
C ILE A 97 -2.45 -17.85 6.90
N HIS A 98 -3.27 -17.80 7.94
CA HIS A 98 -4.54 -18.52 8.05
C HIS A 98 -5.65 -17.53 8.37
N PHE A 99 -6.73 -17.62 7.60
CA PHE A 99 -7.89 -16.75 7.70
C PHE A 99 -9.16 -17.59 7.75
N GLY A 100 -9.91 -17.46 8.83
CA GLY A 100 -11.07 -18.31 9.08
C GLY A 100 -12.09 -17.67 10.01
N PHE A 101 -13.23 -18.34 10.12
CA PHE A 101 -14.31 -18.04 11.06
C PHE A 101 -14.44 -19.21 12.05
N TYR A 102 -13.33 -19.67 12.62
CA TYR A 102 -13.21 -20.84 13.51
C TYR A 102 -13.45 -22.21 12.83
N SER A 103 -12.42 -23.07 12.88
CA SER A 103 -12.45 -24.45 12.37
C SER A 103 -12.83 -24.56 10.89
N ASP A 104 -12.44 -23.57 10.08
CA ASP A 104 -12.71 -23.54 8.64
C ASP A 104 -11.65 -22.77 7.83
N ASP A 105 -10.46 -22.59 8.38
CA ASP A 105 -9.42 -21.70 7.85
C ASP A 105 -9.07 -21.95 6.38
N THR A 106 -8.89 -20.85 5.66
CA THR A 106 -8.15 -20.83 4.40
C THR A 106 -6.69 -20.53 4.72
N GLN A 107 -5.80 -21.41 4.27
CA GLN A 107 -4.36 -21.31 4.50
C GLN A 107 -3.68 -20.72 3.24
N GLY A 108 -2.83 -19.71 3.43
CA GLY A 108 -1.98 -19.16 2.38
C GLY A 108 -0.89 -20.13 1.91
N LYS A 109 -0.19 -19.78 0.83
CA LYS A 109 0.90 -20.58 0.25
C LYS A 109 2.28 -20.09 0.67
N THR A 110 2.42 -18.78 0.76
CA THR A 110 3.71 -18.13 1.00
C THR A 110 4.14 -18.30 2.45
N GLU A 111 5.38 -18.75 2.64
CA GLU A 111 6.04 -18.72 3.94
C GLU A 111 6.60 -17.31 4.21
N LEU A 112 6.21 -16.73 5.33
CA LEU A 112 6.62 -15.41 5.77
C LEU A 112 8.02 -15.47 6.40
N LEU A 113 8.85 -14.48 6.06
CA LEU A 113 10.18 -14.31 6.63
C LEU A 113 10.14 -13.31 7.79
N PRO A 114 10.82 -13.59 8.92
CA PRO A 114 10.92 -12.64 10.02
C PRO A 114 11.52 -11.32 9.53
N ASN A 115 11.17 -10.22 10.18
CA ASN A 115 11.68 -8.88 9.90
C ASN A 115 11.44 -8.40 8.45
N THR A 116 10.43 -8.94 7.77
CA THR A 116 10.02 -8.52 6.42
C THR A 116 8.62 -7.91 6.46
N TRP A 117 8.44 -6.77 5.78
CA TRP A 117 7.12 -6.14 5.61
C TRP A 117 6.29 -6.91 4.58
N TYR A 118 5.04 -7.19 4.92
CA TYR A 118 4.05 -7.75 4.03
C TYR A 118 2.77 -6.93 4.08
N HIS A 119 2.25 -6.53 2.93
CA HIS A 119 0.86 -6.09 2.84
C HIS A 119 -0.02 -7.34 2.80
N VAL A 120 -0.94 -7.46 3.76
CA VAL A 120 -1.90 -8.55 3.84
C VAL A 120 -3.28 -8.00 3.52
N ALA A 121 -4.00 -8.63 2.60
CA ALA A 121 -5.43 -8.39 2.42
C ALA A 121 -6.22 -9.70 2.58
N LEU A 122 -7.20 -9.69 3.46
CA LEU A 122 -8.11 -10.81 3.72
C LEU A 122 -9.51 -10.43 3.24
N VAL A 123 -9.98 -11.11 2.21
CA VAL A 123 -11.23 -10.78 1.54
C VAL A 123 -12.23 -11.88 1.79
N TYR A 124 -13.42 -11.55 2.29
CA TYR A 124 -14.58 -12.43 2.26
C TYR A 124 -15.61 -11.91 1.27
N ASN A 125 -15.90 -12.72 0.25
CA ASN A 125 -16.97 -12.46 -0.71
C ASN A 125 -18.17 -13.34 -0.37
N SER A 126 -19.22 -12.74 0.21
CA SER A 126 -20.43 -13.44 0.63
C SER A 126 -21.28 -13.93 -0.53
N VAL A 127 -21.23 -13.26 -1.69
CA VAL A 127 -21.97 -13.64 -2.90
C VAL A 127 -21.37 -14.89 -3.53
N ALA A 128 -20.04 -14.94 -3.65
CA ALA A 128 -19.31 -16.09 -4.16
C ALA A 128 -19.11 -17.19 -3.11
N ALA A 129 -19.35 -16.89 -1.83
CA ALA A 129 -19.02 -17.74 -0.69
C ALA A 129 -17.55 -18.19 -0.72
N GLN A 130 -16.64 -17.20 -0.82
CA GLN A 130 -15.19 -17.40 -0.95
C GLN A 130 -14.40 -16.52 0.03
N ARG A 131 -13.30 -17.08 0.57
CA ARG A 131 -12.24 -16.32 1.25
C ARG A 131 -11.03 -16.22 0.33
N LEU A 132 -10.39 -15.05 0.28
CA LEU A 132 -9.16 -14.83 -0.48
C LEU A 132 -8.11 -14.21 0.43
N ILE A 133 -6.87 -14.63 0.25
CA ILE A 133 -5.69 -14.09 0.91
C ILE A 133 -4.82 -13.46 -0.18
N TYR A 134 -4.44 -12.21 0.01
CA TYR A 134 -3.47 -11.52 -0.84
C TYR A 134 -2.25 -11.14 -0.01
N LEU A 135 -1.08 -11.26 -0.62
CA LEU A 135 0.20 -10.80 -0.10
C LEU A 135 0.83 -9.84 -1.12
N ASN A 136 1.24 -8.66 -0.65
CA ASN A 136 1.88 -7.63 -1.46
C ASN A 136 1.09 -7.30 -2.75
N GLY A 137 -0.24 -7.26 -2.62
CA GLY A 137 -1.14 -6.95 -3.73
C GLY A 137 -1.48 -8.13 -4.65
N ILE A 138 -0.85 -9.29 -4.46
CA ILE A 138 -1.03 -10.48 -5.32
C ILE A 138 -1.78 -11.58 -4.56
N GLN A 139 -2.69 -12.27 -5.22
CA GLN A 139 -3.46 -13.35 -4.60
C GLN A 139 -2.51 -14.52 -4.22
N ASP A 140 -2.44 -14.82 -2.93
CA ASP A 140 -1.67 -15.94 -2.37
C ASP A 140 -2.53 -17.21 -2.37
N GLU A 141 -3.78 -17.10 -1.90
CA GLU A 141 -4.73 -18.21 -1.95
C GLU A 141 -6.20 -17.76 -2.06
N ILE A 142 -7.04 -18.68 -2.54
CA ILE A 142 -8.49 -18.65 -2.43
C ILE A 142 -9.00 -19.94 -1.79
N SER A 143 -10.00 -19.84 -0.91
CA SER A 143 -10.68 -21.00 -0.34
C SER A 143 -11.05 -21.99 -1.45
N VAL A 144 -10.81 -23.29 -1.22
CA VAL A 144 -10.90 -24.35 -2.24
C VAL A 144 -12.14 -24.15 -3.11
N LYS A 145 -11.94 -24.04 -4.43
CA LYS A 145 -13.01 -23.68 -5.39
C LYS A 145 -14.25 -24.59 -5.33
N SER A 146 -14.10 -25.84 -4.87
CA SER A 146 -15.19 -26.82 -4.71
C SER A 146 -15.93 -26.74 -3.37
N VAL A 147 -15.42 -26.00 -2.39
CA VAL A 147 -16.01 -25.88 -1.05
C VAL A 147 -16.49 -24.45 -0.85
N ARG A 148 -17.81 -24.26 -0.71
CA ARG A 148 -18.37 -22.96 -0.33
C ARG A 148 -18.10 -22.69 1.14
N VAL A 149 -17.50 -21.55 1.45
CA VAL A 149 -17.28 -21.13 2.84
C VAL A 149 -18.55 -20.46 3.39
N GLY A 150 -18.89 -20.76 4.64
CA GLY A 150 -20.04 -20.15 5.31
C GLY A 150 -19.81 -18.67 5.61
N PRO A 151 -20.89 -17.88 5.83
CA PRO A 151 -20.76 -16.50 6.28
C PRO A 151 -20.20 -16.43 7.69
N TYR A 152 -19.52 -15.34 8.01
CA TYR A 152 -19.30 -14.95 9.40
C TYR A 152 -20.65 -14.62 10.05
N LYS A 153 -20.87 -15.10 11.28
CA LYS A 153 -22.13 -15.05 12.01
C LYS A 153 -22.01 -14.39 13.39
N GLY A 154 -20.82 -13.95 13.79
CA GLY A 154 -20.63 -13.27 15.07
C GLY A 154 -21.34 -11.91 15.07
N GLN A 155 -22.10 -11.63 16.12
CA GLN A 155 -22.92 -10.41 16.27
C GLN A 155 -22.48 -9.55 17.46
N SER A 156 -21.44 -9.97 18.17
CA SER A 156 -20.86 -9.28 19.31
C SER A 156 -19.42 -9.74 19.57
N GLY A 157 -18.78 -9.14 20.56
CA GLY A 157 -17.37 -9.34 20.89
C GLY A 157 -16.57 -8.09 20.57
N SER A 158 -15.37 -7.98 21.13
CA SER A 158 -14.44 -6.92 20.76
C SER A 158 -13.44 -7.42 19.72
N LEU A 159 -12.89 -6.48 18.97
CA LEU A 159 -11.86 -6.72 17.97
C LEU A 159 -10.51 -6.40 18.60
N SER A 160 -9.54 -7.32 18.46
CA SER A 160 -8.22 -7.17 19.09
C SER A 160 -7.08 -7.40 18.09
N ILE A 161 -6.05 -6.54 18.18
CA ILE A 161 -4.88 -6.53 17.30
C ILE A 161 -3.60 -6.27 18.12
N PRO A 162 -2.69 -7.24 18.29
CA PRO A 162 -2.88 -8.67 18.13
C PRO A 162 -3.73 -9.23 19.27
N SER A 163 -4.34 -10.39 19.08
CA SER A 163 -5.21 -10.99 20.11
C SER A 163 -4.53 -12.11 20.86
N CYS A 164 -4.63 -12.14 22.18
CA CYS A 164 -4.16 -13.24 23.02
C CYS A 164 -5.30 -14.11 23.59
N GLY A 165 -6.53 -13.58 23.72
CA GLY A 165 -7.37 -13.95 24.87
C GLY A 165 -8.62 -14.80 24.63
N ILE A 166 -9.01 -15.12 23.39
CA ILE A 166 -10.34 -15.72 23.13
C ILE A 166 -10.31 -17.20 22.75
N LEU A 167 -9.21 -17.73 22.19
CA LEU A 167 -9.12 -19.15 21.81
C LEU A 167 -8.32 -19.94 22.88
N SER A 168 -8.92 -21.03 23.36
CA SER A 168 -8.51 -21.85 24.52
C SER A 168 -7.04 -22.31 24.57
N ASP A 169 -6.59 -22.66 25.78
CA ASP A 169 -5.23 -23.06 26.21
C ASP A 169 -4.59 -24.27 25.48
N ASP A 170 -5.28 -24.89 24.52
CA ASP A 170 -4.81 -26.11 23.83
C ASP A 170 -3.69 -25.86 22.80
N HIS A 171 -3.44 -24.59 22.46
CA HIS A 171 -2.24 -24.18 21.73
C HIS A 171 -1.60 -23.02 22.48
N PRO A 172 -0.34 -23.13 22.95
CA PRO A 172 0.38 -22.00 23.51
C PRO A 172 0.68 -20.99 22.39
N SER A 173 -0.34 -20.22 22.00
CA SER A 173 -0.21 -19.16 21.02
C SER A 173 0.74 -18.13 21.60
N LYS A 174 1.79 -17.80 20.86
CA LYS A 174 2.70 -16.74 21.27
C LYS A 174 2.14 -15.40 20.83
N TYR A 175 2.44 -14.41 21.65
CA TYR A 175 2.09 -13.04 21.35
C TYR A 175 2.78 -12.59 20.06
N PHE A 176 2.03 -11.90 19.20
CA PHE A 176 2.65 -11.23 18.07
C PHE A 176 3.59 -10.15 18.59
N GLN A 177 4.84 -10.25 18.14
CA GLN A 177 5.86 -9.24 18.34
C GLN A 177 6.20 -8.68 16.97
N GLY A 178 6.08 -7.37 16.80
CA GLY A 178 6.32 -6.75 15.51
C GLY A 178 5.60 -5.44 15.30
N TYR A 179 5.44 -5.10 14.03
CA TYR A 179 4.92 -3.82 13.57
C TYR A 179 3.63 -4.04 12.77
N ILE A 180 2.65 -3.15 12.98
CA ILE A 180 1.41 -3.08 12.20
C ILE A 180 1.24 -1.64 11.72
N ASP A 181 0.90 -1.48 10.44
CA ASP A 181 0.71 -0.18 9.78
C ASP A 181 -0.45 -0.24 8.78
N GLN A 182 -1.11 0.91 8.54
CA GLN A 182 -2.26 1.07 7.63
C GLN A 182 -3.38 0.02 7.82
N PHE A 183 -3.72 -0.29 9.08
CA PHE A 183 -4.85 -1.18 9.35
C PHE A 183 -6.17 -0.58 8.85
N SER A 184 -6.92 -1.34 8.07
CA SER A 184 -8.23 -0.92 7.57
C SER A 184 -9.22 -2.08 7.43
N ILE A 185 -10.50 -1.76 7.59
CA ILE A 185 -11.61 -2.65 7.30
C ILE A 185 -12.53 -1.95 6.30
N THR A 186 -12.79 -2.60 5.18
CA THR A 186 -13.83 -2.22 4.23
C THR A 186 -15.04 -3.12 4.47
N ILE A 187 -16.16 -2.52 4.86
CA ILE A 187 -17.45 -3.21 5.03
C ILE A 187 -18.28 -3.18 3.74
N ASP A 188 -19.30 -4.03 3.68
CA ASP A 188 -20.30 -4.14 2.59
C ASP A 188 -19.77 -4.53 1.20
N ARG A 189 -18.46 -4.72 1.02
CA ARG A 189 -17.89 -5.21 -0.24
C ARG A 189 -16.60 -5.98 -0.06
N ALA A 190 -16.37 -6.90 -1.00
CA ALA A 190 -15.08 -7.51 -1.26
C ALA A 190 -14.30 -6.60 -2.23
N LYS A 191 -13.10 -6.16 -1.86
CA LYS A 191 -12.24 -5.42 -2.79
C LYS A 191 -11.80 -6.31 -3.96
N SER A 192 -11.65 -5.69 -5.12
CA SER A 192 -11.14 -6.34 -6.33
C SER A 192 -9.61 -6.52 -6.27
N PRO A 193 -9.03 -7.44 -7.07
CA PRO A 193 -7.57 -7.59 -7.16
C PRO A 193 -6.85 -6.29 -7.51
N CYS A 194 -7.44 -5.43 -8.36
CA CYS A 194 -6.84 -4.16 -8.75
C CYS A 194 -6.80 -3.15 -7.60
N GLU A 195 -7.84 -3.10 -6.76
CA GLU A 195 -7.86 -2.24 -5.58
C GLU A 195 -6.82 -2.69 -4.57
N ILE A 196 -6.74 -3.99 -4.29
CA ILE A 196 -5.77 -4.56 -3.35
C ILE A 196 -4.33 -4.36 -3.85
N LEU A 197 -4.11 -4.53 -5.16
CA LEU A 197 -2.80 -4.24 -5.77
C LEU A 197 -2.45 -2.76 -5.62
N ASN A 198 -3.41 -1.87 -5.86
CA ASN A 198 -3.20 -0.44 -5.69
C ASN A 198 -2.87 -0.09 -4.22
N ASP A 199 -3.61 -0.62 -3.26
CA ASP A 199 -3.40 -0.34 -1.83
C ASP A 199 -2.04 -0.88 -1.34
N ALA A 200 -1.56 -1.98 -1.92
CA ALA A 200 -0.26 -2.57 -1.61
C ALA A 200 0.94 -1.90 -2.29
N THR A 201 0.74 -1.18 -3.40
CA THR A 201 1.87 -0.73 -4.26
C THR A 201 1.88 0.76 -4.57
N LEU A 202 0.79 1.49 -4.29
CA LEU A 202 0.70 2.92 -4.54
C LEU A 202 1.62 3.70 -3.59
N VAL A 203 2.72 4.22 -4.13
CA VAL A 203 3.69 5.01 -3.37
C VAL A 203 3.22 6.45 -3.15
N LYS A 204 2.72 7.10 -4.20
CA LYS A 204 2.17 8.47 -4.15
C LYS A 204 1.08 8.67 -5.19
N LYS A 205 0.07 9.45 -4.83
CA LYS A 205 -0.97 9.96 -5.72
C LYS A 205 -1.07 11.47 -5.56
N PHE A 206 -1.19 12.18 -6.68
CA PHE A 206 -1.48 13.60 -6.72
C PHE A 206 -2.78 13.76 -7.52
N ASP A 207 -3.90 14.03 -6.84
CA ASP A 207 -5.19 14.28 -7.49
C ASP A 207 -5.23 15.65 -8.16
N PHE A 208 -4.53 16.62 -7.55
CA PHE A 208 -4.54 18.02 -7.89
C PHE A 208 -5.91 18.70 -7.70
N ASP A 209 -6.73 18.21 -6.76
CA ASP A 209 -8.10 18.67 -6.52
C ASP A 209 -8.20 19.90 -5.59
N ASP A 210 -7.23 20.08 -4.70
CA ASP A 210 -7.21 21.13 -3.67
C ASP A 210 -6.16 22.22 -3.93
N THR A 211 -6.21 23.30 -3.13
CA THR A 211 -5.20 24.36 -3.16
C THR A 211 -3.83 23.86 -2.68
N PHE A 212 -2.81 23.96 -3.54
CA PHE A 212 -1.44 23.57 -3.21
C PHE A 212 -0.75 24.60 -2.31
N SER A 213 -0.25 24.18 -1.16
CA SER A 213 0.68 24.97 -0.35
C SER A 213 2.10 24.42 -0.46
N ASN A 214 3.09 25.30 -0.64
CA ASN A 214 4.52 24.97 -0.68
C ASN A 214 5.11 24.70 0.72
N SER A 215 4.33 24.07 1.62
CA SER A 215 4.64 23.98 3.05
C SER A 215 5.28 22.64 3.46
N ASN A 216 5.43 21.71 2.53
CA ASN A 216 6.03 20.40 2.76
C ASN A 216 7.42 20.32 2.10
N SER A 217 8.42 19.86 2.85
CA SER A 217 9.81 19.74 2.38
C SER A 217 10.00 18.87 1.14
N ASN A 218 9.01 18.03 0.83
CA ASN A 218 9.04 17.05 -0.26
C ASN A 218 8.24 17.44 -1.50
N ILE A 219 7.54 18.58 -1.54
CA ILE A 219 6.89 19.07 -2.77
C ILE A 219 7.41 20.48 -3.06
N LYS A 220 7.75 20.74 -4.33
CA LYS A 220 8.13 22.06 -4.82
C LYS A 220 7.42 22.31 -6.14
N PHE A 221 7.00 23.53 -6.37
CA PHE A 221 6.42 23.91 -7.65
C PHE A 221 6.73 25.37 -7.98
N ASN A 222 6.75 25.68 -9.27
CA ASN A 222 6.93 27.01 -9.80
C ASN A 222 5.97 27.23 -10.96
N ASN A 223 5.34 28.41 -11.02
CA ASN A 223 4.51 28.84 -12.15
C ASN A 223 3.43 27.85 -12.64
N ILE A 224 2.87 27.05 -11.72
CA ILE A 224 1.69 26.22 -11.98
C ILE A 224 0.40 26.97 -11.64
N LYS A 225 -0.70 26.62 -12.30
CA LYS A 225 -2.04 27.15 -11.97
C LYS A 225 -3.05 26.03 -11.82
N ALA A 226 -3.97 26.16 -10.88
CA ALA A 226 -5.13 25.29 -10.83
C ALA A 226 -6.00 25.49 -12.09
N THR A 227 -6.50 24.41 -12.64
CA THR A 227 -7.34 24.38 -13.85
C THR A 227 -8.34 23.24 -13.76
N VAL A 228 -9.31 23.19 -14.67
CA VAL A 228 -10.23 22.06 -14.78
C VAL A 228 -9.47 20.82 -15.26
N GLY A 229 -9.47 19.77 -14.44
CA GLY A 229 -8.81 18.51 -14.74
C GLY A 229 -9.62 17.59 -15.63
N ARG A 230 -9.08 16.40 -15.92
CA ARG A 230 -9.87 15.32 -16.55
C ARG A 230 -10.96 14.81 -15.59
N VAL A 231 -10.64 14.79 -14.31
CA VAL A 231 -11.52 14.54 -13.17
C VAL A 231 -11.34 15.77 -12.27
N ASN A 232 -12.42 16.40 -11.82
CA ASN A 232 -12.38 17.53 -10.90
C ASN A 232 -11.40 18.65 -11.34
N GLN A 233 -10.34 18.92 -10.56
CA GLN A 233 -9.33 19.94 -10.88
C GLN A 233 -8.02 19.29 -11.37
N GLY A 234 -7.08 20.13 -11.76
CA GLY A 234 -5.76 19.75 -12.23
C GLY A 234 -4.82 20.94 -12.16
N ILE A 235 -3.59 20.75 -12.64
CA ILE A 235 -2.61 21.82 -12.76
C ILE A 235 -2.23 22.06 -14.22
N SER A 236 -2.08 23.33 -14.60
CA SER A 236 -1.53 23.75 -15.90
C SER A 236 -0.11 24.30 -15.76
N PHE A 237 0.67 24.14 -16.83
CA PHE A 237 2.04 24.60 -16.98
C PHE A 237 2.08 25.58 -18.15
N ASP A 238 1.94 26.88 -17.86
CA ASP A 238 1.77 27.92 -18.89
C ASP A 238 3.03 28.75 -19.14
N SER A 239 4.16 28.39 -18.53
CA SER A 239 5.46 29.07 -18.71
C SER A 239 6.60 28.07 -18.92
N PRO A 240 7.70 28.46 -19.59
CA PRO A 240 8.84 27.58 -19.84
C PRO A 240 9.57 27.09 -18.57
N ASP A 241 9.39 27.78 -17.45
CA ASP A 241 10.00 27.46 -16.16
C ASP A 241 9.00 26.82 -15.16
N ALA A 242 7.80 26.46 -15.63
CA ALA A 242 6.80 25.82 -14.79
C ALA A 242 7.18 24.37 -14.47
N TYR A 243 7.07 23.98 -13.21
CA TYR A 243 7.31 22.60 -12.77
C TYR A 243 6.52 22.24 -11.53
N PHE A 244 6.30 20.94 -11.36
CA PHE A 244 5.85 20.30 -10.13
C PHE A 244 6.84 19.18 -9.81
N GLN A 245 7.38 19.19 -8.61
CA GLN A 245 8.39 18.26 -8.15
C GLN A 245 7.94 17.63 -6.84
N ALA A 246 8.10 16.31 -6.74
CA ALA A 246 7.92 15.56 -5.51
C ALA A 246 9.17 14.73 -5.19
N GLY A 247 9.53 14.65 -3.91
CA GLY A 247 10.62 13.82 -3.38
C GLY A 247 10.11 12.58 -2.62
N GLY A 248 11.03 11.75 -2.12
CA GLY A 248 10.70 10.59 -1.28
C GLY A 248 10.38 9.29 -2.03
N PHE A 249 10.74 9.20 -3.32
CA PHE A 249 10.58 7.97 -4.11
C PHE A 249 11.78 7.03 -3.94
N LEU A 250 11.99 6.52 -2.72
CA LEU A 250 13.19 5.73 -2.39
C LEU A 250 13.32 4.45 -3.24
N ALA A 251 12.20 3.78 -3.54
CA ALA A 251 12.18 2.56 -4.32
C ALA A 251 12.67 2.75 -5.78
N LEU A 252 12.45 3.93 -6.38
CA LEU A 252 12.98 4.25 -7.71
C LEU A 252 14.51 4.29 -7.75
N GLY A 253 15.16 4.51 -6.60
CA GLY A 253 16.62 4.46 -6.47
C GLY A 253 17.19 3.07 -6.18
N LEU A 254 16.33 2.06 -5.97
CA LEU A 254 16.76 0.69 -5.74
C LEU A 254 17.02 -0.02 -7.06
N ARG A 255 18.09 -0.81 -7.10
CA ARG A 255 18.45 -1.58 -8.28
C ARG A 255 17.37 -2.63 -8.57
N ASP A 256 16.98 -2.73 -9.84
CA ASP A 256 16.03 -3.73 -10.37
C ASP A 256 14.64 -3.68 -9.69
N SER A 257 14.27 -2.55 -9.08
CA SER A 257 12.92 -2.37 -8.54
C SER A 257 11.94 -2.10 -9.68
N PRO A 258 10.84 -2.87 -9.79
CA PRO A 258 9.78 -2.54 -10.73
C PRO A 258 9.10 -1.24 -10.30
N PHE A 259 8.59 -0.50 -11.28
CA PHE A 259 7.82 0.71 -11.01
C PHE A 259 6.77 0.96 -12.07
N SER A 260 5.81 1.83 -11.76
CA SER A 260 4.87 2.35 -12.74
C SER A 260 4.51 3.81 -12.47
N PHE A 261 4.33 4.57 -13.55
CA PHE A 261 3.76 5.91 -13.52
C PHE A 261 2.47 5.90 -14.33
N SER A 262 1.44 6.58 -13.84
CA SER A 262 0.16 6.71 -14.53
C SER A 262 -0.37 8.13 -14.36
N LEU A 263 -0.73 8.78 -15.45
CA LEU A 263 -1.20 10.17 -15.43
C LEU A 263 -2.11 10.50 -16.61
N TRP A 264 -2.99 11.48 -16.40
CA TRP A 264 -3.72 12.15 -17.48
C TRP A 264 -2.98 13.42 -17.87
N ILE A 265 -2.80 13.65 -19.17
CA ILE A 265 -2.25 14.90 -19.72
C ILE A 265 -3.17 15.48 -20.79
N LYS A 266 -3.12 16.81 -20.96
CA LYS A 266 -3.78 17.52 -22.06
C LYS A 266 -2.80 18.52 -22.66
N PRO A 267 -1.88 18.07 -23.54
CA PRO A 267 -0.87 18.96 -24.06
C PRO A 267 -1.50 19.97 -25.02
N THR A 268 -1.13 21.24 -24.89
CA THR A 268 -1.60 22.33 -25.79
C THR A 268 -0.85 22.32 -27.12
N THR A 269 0.41 21.86 -27.11
CA THR A 269 1.26 21.60 -28.27
C THR A 269 2.15 20.39 -27.97
N ASN A 270 2.52 19.64 -29.00
CA ASN A 270 3.51 18.56 -28.91
C ASN A 270 4.71 18.84 -29.84
N ASP A 271 4.86 20.10 -30.26
CA ASP A 271 5.82 20.52 -31.27
C ASP A 271 7.17 20.77 -30.61
N GLY A 272 8.25 20.27 -31.22
CA GLY A 272 9.62 20.50 -30.74
C GLY A 272 10.10 19.56 -29.63
N GLY A 273 9.30 18.55 -29.26
CA GLY A 273 9.60 17.61 -28.18
C GLY A 273 9.25 18.17 -26.80
N GLY A 274 9.75 17.54 -25.73
CA GLY A 274 9.58 18.05 -24.36
C GLY A 274 9.52 16.96 -23.30
N THR A 275 9.73 17.31 -22.05
CA THR A 275 9.70 16.37 -20.93
C THR A 275 8.41 16.52 -20.16
N ILE A 276 7.70 15.41 -19.93
CA ILE A 276 6.47 15.36 -19.11
C ILE A 276 6.82 14.90 -17.70
N LEU A 277 7.63 13.84 -17.59
CA LEU A 277 8.06 13.28 -16.32
C LEU A 277 9.57 13.07 -16.37
N HIS A 278 10.28 13.65 -15.42
CA HIS A 278 11.70 13.40 -15.21
C HIS A 278 11.95 12.86 -13.80
N VAL A 279 12.96 12.01 -13.67
CA VAL A 279 13.42 11.48 -12.39
C VAL A 279 14.82 12.04 -12.16
N SER A 280 15.08 12.50 -10.93
CA SER A 280 16.36 13.08 -10.54
C SER A 280 16.77 12.58 -9.16
N ALA A 281 18.05 12.27 -8.99
CA ALA A 281 18.63 11.98 -7.68
C ALA A 281 18.78 13.24 -6.79
N CYS A 282 18.73 14.43 -7.39
CA CYS A 282 18.94 15.70 -6.70
C CYS A 282 17.67 16.52 -6.51
N ALA A 283 17.58 17.16 -5.34
CA ALA A 283 16.41 17.90 -4.87
C ALA A 283 16.10 19.19 -5.65
N ASN A 284 16.99 19.62 -6.55
CA ASN A 284 16.79 20.74 -7.47
C ASN A 284 16.46 20.28 -8.91
N GLY A 285 16.34 18.97 -9.16
CA GLY A 285 16.05 18.43 -10.49
C GLY A 285 17.17 18.58 -11.53
N ALA A 286 18.36 19.07 -11.13
CA ALA A 286 19.44 19.38 -12.05
C ALA A 286 20.35 18.19 -12.33
N ASN A 287 20.89 18.11 -13.56
CA ASN A 287 22.01 17.23 -13.90
C ASN A 287 23.32 17.88 -13.40
N SER A 288 24.21 17.13 -12.77
CA SER A 288 25.57 17.61 -12.50
C SER A 288 26.43 17.52 -13.75
N GLY A 289 26.09 18.29 -14.80
CA GLY A 289 26.96 18.70 -15.91
C GLY A 289 27.66 17.65 -16.78
N ASP A 290 27.55 16.35 -16.51
CA ASP A 290 28.24 15.30 -17.27
C ASP A 290 27.42 14.00 -17.21
N GLU A 291 26.99 13.46 -18.35
CA GLU A 291 26.30 12.16 -18.42
C GLU A 291 27.18 11.02 -17.90
N SER A 292 28.51 11.19 -17.94
CA SER A 292 29.50 10.29 -17.36
C SER A 292 29.59 10.38 -15.83
N SER A 293 28.96 11.39 -15.21
CA SER A 293 28.91 11.57 -13.75
C SER A 293 27.99 10.59 -13.04
N CYS A 294 27.19 9.76 -13.73
CA CYS A 294 26.45 8.66 -13.09
C CYS A 294 27.35 7.52 -12.57
N LYS A 295 28.68 7.71 -12.57
CA LYS A 295 29.69 6.78 -12.06
C LYS A 295 29.81 6.91 -10.55
N GLY A 296 29.11 6.05 -9.82
CA GLY A 296 29.48 5.65 -8.45
C GLY A 296 29.68 6.78 -7.42
N LYS A 297 28.65 6.95 -6.58
CA LYS A 297 28.56 7.82 -5.38
C LYS A 297 28.27 9.31 -5.65
N HIS A 298 27.05 9.71 -5.28
CA HIS A 298 26.65 11.09 -4.91
C HIS A 298 26.75 12.19 -5.97
N THR A 299 26.46 11.89 -7.22
CA THR A 299 26.41 12.86 -8.32
C THR A 299 25.00 12.90 -8.91
N CYS A 300 24.49 14.11 -9.15
CA CYS A 300 23.12 14.36 -9.57
C CYS A 300 22.86 13.81 -10.97
N CYS A 301 22.19 12.67 -11.09
CA CYS A 301 21.67 12.19 -12.37
C CYS A 301 20.21 12.61 -12.54
N CYS A 302 19.82 12.99 -13.76
CA CYS A 302 18.43 13.15 -14.13
C CYS A 302 18.13 12.48 -15.47
N THR A 303 16.94 11.90 -15.59
CA THR A 303 16.48 11.20 -16.79
C THR A 303 15.04 11.60 -17.09
N PRO A 304 14.74 12.04 -18.33
CA PRO A 304 13.36 12.19 -18.78
C PRO A 304 12.76 10.80 -18.98
N PHE A 305 11.81 10.39 -18.15
CA PHE A 305 11.17 9.08 -18.24
C PHE A 305 10.02 9.09 -19.25
N ILE A 306 9.24 10.17 -19.29
CA ILE A 306 8.14 10.34 -20.23
C ILE A 306 8.26 11.71 -20.88
N GLY A 307 8.12 11.77 -22.19
CA GLY A 307 8.21 13.02 -22.94
C GLY A 307 7.73 12.89 -24.38
N PHE A 308 7.90 13.95 -25.15
CA PHE A 308 7.69 13.96 -26.60
C PHE A 308 9.03 13.94 -27.32
N SER A 309 9.14 13.12 -28.35
CA SER A 309 10.25 13.20 -29.30
C SER A 309 10.04 14.31 -30.33
N SER A 310 11.09 14.59 -31.12
CA SER A 310 11.08 15.62 -32.18
C SER A 310 10.02 15.38 -33.26
N ASN A 311 9.61 14.13 -33.48
CA ASN A 311 8.51 13.73 -34.37
C ASN A 311 7.13 13.72 -33.69
N LYS A 312 7.00 14.30 -32.48
CA LYS A 312 5.76 14.47 -31.70
C LYS A 312 5.17 13.18 -31.09
N SER A 313 5.79 12.02 -31.28
CA SER A 313 5.35 10.81 -30.58
C SER A 313 5.64 10.91 -29.10
N ILE A 314 4.78 10.31 -28.29
CA ILE A 314 5.10 10.06 -26.89
C ILE A 314 6.27 9.06 -26.81
N VAL A 315 7.18 9.29 -25.88
CA VAL A 315 8.30 8.40 -25.59
C VAL A 315 8.29 8.09 -24.11
N ALA A 316 8.39 6.80 -23.79
CA ALA A 316 8.69 6.32 -22.45
C ALA A 316 10.08 5.70 -22.46
N GLN A 317 10.97 6.12 -21.58
CA GLN A 317 12.36 5.69 -21.55
C GLN A 317 12.91 5.57 -20.14
N ILE A 318 14.03 4.86 -20.00
CA ILE A 318 14.73 4.62 -18.76
C ILE A 318 16.25 4.63 -18.99
N HIS A 319 17.03 4.93 -17.95
CA HIS A 319 18.47 4.65 -17.97
C HIS A 319 18.73 3.23 -17.48
N THR A 320 19.46 2.47 -18.28
CA THR A 320 19.93 1.13 -17.90
C THR A 320 21.29 1.18 -17.21
N ASN A 321 21.62 0.10 -16.50
CA ASN A 321 22.92 -0.08 -15.83
C ASN A 321 24.13 0.01 -16.80
N SER A 322 23.91 -0.15 -18.11
CA SER A 322 24.92 0.01 -19.16
C SER A 322 25.06 1.44 -19.71
N HIS A 323 24.47 2.44 -19.04
CA HIS A 323 24.45 3.83 -19.50
C HIS A 323 23.74 4.03 -20.84
N HIS A 324 22.88 3.09 -21.23
CA HIS A 324 22.05 3.20 -22.42
C HIS A 324 20.65 3.64 -22.02
N ILE A 325 20.14 4.65 -22.73
CA ILE A 325 18.73 5.01 -22.69
C ILE A 325 17.99 4.01 -23.56
N VAL A 326 17.06 3.28 -22.97
CA VAL A 326 16.14 2.42 -23.71
C VAL A 326 14.79 3.11 -23.69
N GLY A 327 14.25 3.37 -24.87
CA GLY A 327 12.98 4.07 -25.05
C GLY A 327 12.04 3.30 -25.96
N VAL A 328 10.76 3.40 -25.66
CA VAL A 328 9.66 2.91 -26.50
C VAL A 328 8.89 4.13 -27.01
N PHE A 329 8.65 4.15 -28.31
CA PHE A 329 7.90 5.21 -28.98
C PHE A 329 6.44 4.79 -29.11
N GLY A 330 5.54 5.66 -28.67
CA GLY A 330 4.11 5.50 -28.80
C GLY A 330 3.52 6.36 -29.93
N PRO A 331 2.20 6.56 -29.94
CA PRO A 331 1.53 7.37 -30.94
C PRO A 331 1.85 8.87 -30.79
N ILE A 332 1.56 9.63 -31.84
CA ILE A 332 1.47 11.09 -31.78
C ILE A 332 0.16 11.45 -31.08
N LEU A 333 0.24 12.21 -29.98
CA LEU A 333 -0.96 12.63 -29.26
C LEU A 333 -1.65 13.79 -29.97
N VAL A 334 -2.97 13.85 -29.84
CA VAL A 334 -3.76 14.97 -30.37
C VAL A 334 -3.72 16.11 -29.35
N ALA A 335 -3.34 17.31 -29.82
CA ALA A 335 -3.32 18.50 -28.97
C ALA A 335 -4.72 18.80 -28.40
N ASN A 336 -4.77 19.42 -27.23
CA ASN A 336 -5.98 19.80 -26.50
C ASN A 336 -6.94 18.64 -26.17
N THR A 337 -6.43 17.40 -26.20
CA THR A 337 -7.20 16.20 -25.87
C THR A 337 -6.62 15.53 -24.64
N TRP A 338 -7.47 15.23 -23.66
CA TRP A 338 -7.05 14.45 -22.49
C TRP A 338 -6.64 13.04 -22.91
N THR A 339 -5.42 12.66 -22.60
CA THR A 339 -4.84 11.35 -22.89
C THR A 339 -4.30 10.74 -21.61
N HIS A 340 -4.63 9.47 -21.37
CA HIS A 340 -4.05 8.70 -20.27
C HIS A 340 -2.75 8.04 -20.73
N ILE A 341 -1.69 8.18 -19.95
CA ILE A 341 -0.38 7.61 -20.21
C ILE A 341 0.02 6.77 -19.01
N ALA A 342 0.50 5.57 -19.28
CA ALA A 342 1.12 4.71 -18.29
C ALA A 342 2.48 4.22 -18.79
N GLN A 343 3.48 4.26 -17.91
CA GLN A 343 4.77 3.61 -18.10
C GLN A 343 4.92 2.57 -17.00
N THR A 344 5.29 1.36 -17.37
CA THR A 344 5.59 0.25 -16.44
C THR A 344 6.98 -0.28 -16.78
N PHE A 345 7.81 -0.55 -15.78
CA PHE A 345 9.14 -1.13 -15.95
C PHE A 345 9.36 -2.30 -14.99
#